data_AF-A0A0D2NYM0-F1
#
_entry.id   AF-A0A0D2NYM0-F1
#
_cell.length_a   1.000
_cell.length_b   1.000
_cell.length_c   1.000
_cell.angle_alpha   90.00
_cell.angle_beta   90.00
_cell.angle_gamma   90.00
#
_symmetry.space_group_name_H-M   'P 1'
#
loop_
_entity.id
_entity.type
_entity.pdbx_description
1 polymer ?
#
loop_
_entity_poly.entity_id
_entity_poly.type
_entity_poly.pdbx_seq_one_letter_code
_entity_poly.pdbx_strand_id
1 'polypeptide(L)'
;MAKFKNANPSSSSTSISDKTFTSLGNLIKLLPTGTVFIFQFLNPVLTNYGHCSPVNKVLTSTLIGLCGFSCAFSCFTDSYKGGDGLVHYGIVTVNGLWPSSGSDSDLSKYKLRIGDFVHAFFSVIVFAVLSLLDSNTVQCFYPSFEATEKVLLMVLPPVIGAVSGLAFMVFPNTRHGIGYPSSTDSSD
;
A
#
# COMPACT_ATOMS: atom_id res chain seq x y z
N MET A 1 45.10 -13.51 45.42
CA MET A 1 44.70 -14.57 44.46
C MET A 1 43.45 -14.09 43.74
N ALA A 2 43.60 -13.67 42.49
CA ALA A 2 42.53 -13.11 41.67
C ALA A 2 41.59 -14.22 41.16
N LYS A 3 40.27 -14.01 41.29
CA LYS A 3 39.23 -14.81 40.61
C LYS A 3 39.03 -14.24 39.20
N PHE A 4 39.41 -15.00 38.18
CA PHE A 4 39.02 -14.73 36.80
C PHE A 4 37.50 -14.87 36.66
N LYS A 5 36.82 -13.79 36.26
CA LYS A 5 35.42 -13.81 35.82
C LYS A 5 35.45 -13.79 34.30
N ASN A 6 35.03 -14.88 33.68
CA ASN A 6 34.89 -15.02 32.22
C ASN A 6 33.94 -13.92 31.71
N ALA A 7 34.46 -12.97 30.95
CA ALA A 7 33.67 -12.06 30.14
C ALA A 7 33.51 -12.72 28.76
N ASN A 8 32.28 -13.14 28.44
CA ASN A 8 31.91 -13.49 27.07
C ASN A 8 31.41 -12.20 26.41
N PRO A 9 32.10 -11.61 25.41
CA PRO A 9 31.51 -10.55 24.63
C PRO A 9 30.64 -11.20 23.56
N SER A 10 29.34 -11.37 23.82
CA SER A 10 28.38 -11.53 22.73
C SER A 10 28.30 -10.19 22.01
N SER A 11 29.18 -10.02 21.03
CA SER A 11 29.25 -8.86 20.14
C SER A 11 27.91 -8.67 19.45
N SER A 12 27.31 -7.52 19.74
CA SER A 12 26.14 -6.92 19.11
C SER A 12 26.26 -6.88 17.59
N SER A 13 25.51 -7.74 16.91
CA SER A 13 25.27 -7.69 15.46
C SER A 13 23.84 -7.26 15.11
N THR A 14 23.17 -6.50 15.98
CA THR A 14 21.80 -5.98 15.78
C THR A 14 21.74 -4.63 15.05
N SER A 15 22.81 -4.21 14.34
CA SER A 15 23.01 -2.76 14.10
C SER A 15 22.60 -2.18 12.74
N ILE A 16 22.32 -2.96 11.69
CA ILE A 16 21.88 -2.38 10.40
C ILE A 16 20.78 -3.22 9.77
N SER A 17 20.94 -4.54 9.72
CA SER A 17 19.93 -5.45 9.17
C SER A 17 18.59 -5.29 9.86
N ASP A 18 18.54 -5.27 11.20
CA ASP A 18 17.29 -5.12 11.94
C ASP A 18 16.63 -3.76 11.72
N LYS A 19 17.41 -2.69 11.57
CA LYS A 19 16.88 -1.36 11.26
C LYS A 19 16.41 -1.26 9.82
N THR A 20 17.07 -1.92 8.88
CA THR A 20 16.65 -2.00 7.48
C THR A 20 15.42 -2.88 7.31
N PHE A 21 15.33 -4.03 8.00
CA PHE A 21 14.13 -4.88 8.02
C PHE A 21 12.98 -4.26 8.81
N THR A 22 13.25 -3.49 9.86
CA THR A 22 12.24 -2.69 10.56
C THR A 22 11.80 -1.52 9.69
N SER A 23 12.71 -0.87 8.96
CA SER A 23 12.39 0.19 7.99
C SER A 23 11.61 -0.37 6.80
N LEU A 24 11.97 -1.54 6.25
CA LEU A 24 11.21 -2.23 5.20
C LEU A 24 9.88 -2.74 5.72
N GLY A 25 9.83 -3.30 6.93
CA GLY A 25 8.61 -3.76 7.60
C GLY A 25 7.66 -2.62 7.90
N ASN A 26 8.19 -1.45 8.25
CA ASN A 26 7.43 -0.21 8.43
C ASN A 26 7.02 0.40 7.07
N LEU A 27 7.82 0.23 6.01
CA LEU A 27 7.46 0.63 4.64
C LEU A 27 6.36 -0.27 4.04
N ILE A 28 6.47 -1.58 4.28
CA ILE A 28 5.47 -2.60 3.91
C ILE A 28 4.15 -2.36 4.64
N LYS A 29 4.20 -1.80 5.86
CA LYS A 29 3.01 -1.39 6.64
C LYS A 29 2.35 -0.09 6.17
N LEU A 30 3.06 0.77 5.43
CA LEU A 30 2.60 2.12 5.05
C LEU A 30 2.16 2.26 3.60
N LEU A 31 2.30 1.21 2.80
CA LEU A 31 1.87 1.22 1.41
C LEU A 31 0.51 0.53 1.29
N PRO A 32 -0.27 0.85 0.25
CA PRO A 32 -1.23 -0.07 -0.37
C PRO A 32 -0.53 -1.33 -0.95
N THR A 33 0.45 -1.89 -0.25
CA THR A 33 1.39 -2.92 -0.69
C THR A 33 0.72 -4.23 -0.98
N GLY A 34 -0.33 -4.59 -0.23
CA GLY A 34 -1.04 -5.85 -0.46
C GLY A 34 -1.54 -5.98 -1.90
N THR A 35 -2.20 -4.95 -2.43
CA THR A 35 -2.77 -4.98 -3.79
C THR A 35 -1.69 -4.92 -4.87
N VAL A 36 -0.66 -4.10 -4.67
CA VAL A 36 0.48 -3.99 -5.59
C VAL A 36 1.30 -5.29 -5.62
N PHE A 37 1.56 -5.93 -4.47
CA PHE A 37 2.24 -7.21 -4.40
C PHE A 37 1.41 -8.33 -5.03
N ILE A 38 0.10 -8.38 -4.76
CA ILE A 38 -0.80 -9.35 -5.40
C ILE A 38 -0.74 -9.19 -6.92
N PHE A 39 -0.78 -7.94 -7.41
CA PHE A 39 -0.62 -7.67 -8.84
C PHE A 39 0.73 -8.21 -9.33
N GLN A 40 1.86 -7.81 -8.73
CA GLN A 40 3.19 -8.26 -9.17
C GLN A 40 3.38 -9.77 -9.13
N PHE A 41 2.77 -10.46 -8.18
CA PHE A 41 2.87 -11.92 -8.05
C PHE A 41 2.00 -12.67 -9.04
N LEU A 42 0.75 -12.23 -9.23
CA LEU A 42 -0.21 -12.92 -10.10
C LEU A 42 -0.06 -12.52 -11.57
N ASN A 43 0.41 -11.31 -11.86
CA ASN A 43 0.48 -10.76 -13.21
C ASN A 43 1.34 -11.61 -14.17
N PRO A 44 2.54 -12.12 -13.83
CA PRO A 44 3.29 -13.02 -14.71
C PRO A 44 2.55 -14.32 -15.03
N VAL A 45 1.79 -14.86 -14.06
CA VAL A 45 1.00 -16.09 -14.24
C VAL A 45 -0.21 -15.83 -15.16
N LEU A 46 -0.94 -14.74 -14.92
CA LEU A 46 -2.15 -14.40 -15.68
C LEU A 46 -1.86 -13.90 -17.10
N THR A 47 -0.70 -13.27 -17.31
CA THR A 47 -0.25 -12.82 -18.64
C THR A 47 0.46 -13.92 -19.42
N ASN A 48 0.75 -15.07 -18.81
CA ASN A 48 1.63 -16.11 -19.37
C ASN A 48 2.99 -15.53 -19.78
N TYR A 49 3.63 -14.80 -18.86
CA TYR A 49 4.93 -14.13 -19.06
C TYR A 49 4.94 -13.23 -20.31
N GLY A 50 3.86 -12.48 -20.54
CA GLY A 50 3.71 -11.59 -21.69
C GLY A 50 3.20 -12.23 -22.99
N HIS A 51 3.11 -13.56 -23.08
CA HIS A 51 2.54 -14.26 -24.24
C HIS A 51 1.01 -14.38 -24.11
N CYS A 52 0.31 -13.31 -24.43
CA CYS A 52 -1.13 -13.20 -24.18
C CYS A 52 -2.05 -13.74 -25.28
N SER A 53 -2.89 -14.69 -24.88
CA SER A 53 -4.14 -15.04 -25.57
C SER A 53 -5.29 -14.07 -25.18
N PRO A 54 -6.45 -14.09 -25.86
CA PRO A 54 -7.61 -13.30 -25.45
C PRO A 54 -8.05 -13.55 -23.99
N VAL A 55 -7.91 -14.79 -23.52
CA VAL A 55 -8.26 -15.16 -22.14
C VAL A 55 -7.32 -14.50 -21.14
N ASN A 56 -6.01 -14.52 -21.40
CA ASN A 56 -5.01 -13.89 -20.55
C ASN A 56 -5.23 -12.38 -20.43
N LYS A 57 -5.65 -11.73 -21.52
CA LYS A 57 -6.03 -10.31 -21.50
C LYS A 57 -7.22 -10.04 -20.60
N VAL A 58 -8.26 -10.87 -20.66
CA VAL A 58 -9.44 -10.72 -19.78
C VAL A 58 -9.06 -10.91 -18.32
N LEU A 59 -8.31 -11.98 -18.01
CA LEU A 59 -7.86 -12.27 -16.64
C LEU A 59 -6.97 -11.15 -16.09
N THR A 60 -5.99 -10.70 -16.87
CA THR A 60 -5.09 -9.63 -16.45
C THR A 60 -5.82 -8.29 -16.32
N SER A 61 -6.73 -7.97 -17.24
CA SER A 61 -7.57 -6.77 -17.12
C SER A 61 -8.46 -6.81 -15.88
N THR A 62 -8.96 -8.00 -15.52
CA THR A 62 -9.76 -8.20 -14.31
C THR A 62 -8.90 -8.01 -13.06
N LEU A 63 -7.68 -8.56 -13.04
CA LEU A 63 -6.73 -8.36 -11.95
C LEU A 63 -6.38 -6.87 -11.76
N ILE A 64 -6.03 -6.17 -12.84
CA ILE A 64 -5.74 -4.73 -12.81
C ILE A 64 -6.96 -3.95 -12.28
N GLY A 65 -8.16 -4.26 -12.76
CA GLY A 65 -9.39 -3.63 -12.31
C GLY A 65 -9.66 -3.85 -10.82
N LEU A 66 -9.51 -5.07 -10.33
CA LEU A 66 -9.70 -5.42 -8.91
C LEU A 66 -8.66 -4.76 -8.01
N CYS A 67 -7.39 -4.79 -8.41
CA CYS A 67 -6.31 -4.13 -7.66
C CYS A 67 -6.49 -2.61 -7.64
N GLY A 68 -6.82 -1.99 -8.77
CA GLY A 68 -7.11 -0.56 -8.86
C GLY A 68 -8.32 -0.15 -8.02
N PHE A 69 -9.40 -0.92 -8.08
CA PHE A 69 -10.57 -0.73 -7.22
C PHE A 69 -10.20 -0.85 -5.74
N SER A 70 -9.42 -1.87 -5.37
CA SER A 70 -8.99 -2.06 -3.98
C SER A 70 -8.09 -0.91 -3.51
N CYS A 71 -7.19 -0.37 -4.34
CA CYS A 71 -6.39 0.81 -4.02
C CYS A 71 -7.27 2.03 -3.71
N ALA A 72 -8.31 2.26 -4.53
CA ALA A 72 -9.26 3.34 -4.29
C ALA A 72 -10.10 3.08 -3.02
N PHE A 73 -10.63 1.87 -2.87
CA PHE A 73 -11.49 1.49 -1.76
C PHE A 73 -10.78 1.60 -0.41
N SER A 74 -9.50 1.23 -0.34
CA SER A 74 -8.68 1.38 0.86
C SER A 74 -8.54 2.84 1.34
N CYS A 75 -8.71 3.84 0.46
CA CYS A 75 -8.71 5.25 0.89
C CYS A 75 -9.98 5.63 1.67
N PHE A 76 -11.02 4.79 1.62
CA PHE A 76 -12.28 4.97 2.33
C PHE A 76 -12.43 4.00 3.51
N THR A 77 -11.36 3.30 3.90
CA THR A 77 -11.34 2.48 5.10
C THR A 77 -10.49 3.12 6.18
N ASP A 78 -10.86 2.88 7.42
CA ASP A 78 -10.15 3.37 8.60
C ASP A 78 -10.26 2.36 9.73
N SER A 79 -9.42 2.52 10.73
CA SER A 79 -9.48 1.75 11.97
C SER A 79 -9.55 2.65 13.18
N TYR A 80 -10.16 2.13 14.24
CA TYR A 80 -10.22 2.81 15.53
C TYR A 80 -10.08 1.80 16.66
N LYS A 81 -9.55 2.25 17.80
CA LYS A 81 -9.51 1.47 19.04
C LYS A 81 -10.82 1.68 19.79
N GLY A 82 -11.58 0.62 19.99
CA GLY A 82 -12.85 0.64 20.73
C GLY A 82 -12.63 0.71 22.24
N GLY A 83 -13.73 0.89 22.99
CA GLY A 83 -13.69 0.86 24.47
C GLY A 83 -13.30 -0.51 25.05
N ASP A 84 -13.36 -1.57 24.24
CA ASP A 84 -12.87 -2.92 24.52
C ASP A 84 -11.34 -3.07 24.37
N GLY A 85 -10.65 -2.01 23.93
CA GLY A 85 -9.21 -2.03 23.66
C GLY A 85 -8.83 -2.72 22.36
N LEU A 86 -9.80 -3.23 21.58
CA LEU A 86 -9.56 -3.90 20.30
C LEU A 86 -9.57 -2.89 19.14
N VAL A 87 -8.85 -3.20 18.07
CA VAL A 87 -8.85 -2.42 16.82
C VAL A 87 -9.98 -2.90 15.93
N HIS A 88 -10.90 -2.00 15.62
CA HIS A 88 -12.04 -2.23 14.74
C HIS A 88 -11.80 -1.52 13.41
N TYR A 89 -12.17 -2.19 12.31
CA TYR A 89 -12.07 -1.64 10.96
C TYR A 89 -13.46 -1.29 10.44
N GLY A 90 -13.54 -0.22 9.66
CA GLY A 90 -14.80 0.17 9.04
C GLY A 90 -14.63 1.00 7.79
N ILE A 91 -15.77 1.24 7.15
CA ILE A 91 -15.91 2.04 5.94
C ILE A 91 -16.34 3.45 6.34
N VAL A 92 -15.68 4.44 5.77
CA VAL A 92 -15.96 5.84 6.00
C VAL A 92 -17.26 6.24 5.29
N THR A 93 -18.17 6.86 6.04
CA THR A 93 -19.44 7.39 5.54
C THR A 93 -19.55 8.88 5.85
N VAL A 94 -20.59 9.54 5.34
CA VAL A 94 -20.86 10.96 5.60
C VAL A 94 -21.09 11.27 7.09
N ASN A 95 -21.55 10.28 7.86
CA ASN A 95 -21.89 10.44 9.28
C ASN A 95 -20.81 9.92 10.23
N GLY A 96 -19.74 9.29 9.72
CA GLY A 96 -18.73 8.61 10.53
C GLY A 96 -18.36 7.24 9.97
N LEU A 97 -17.85 6.34 10.80
CA LEU A 97 -17.43 5.01 10.38
C LEU A 97 -18.59 3.99 10.47
N TRP A 98 -18.69 3.08 9.50
CA TRP A 98 -19.63 1.96 9.49
C TRP A 98 -18.88 0.63 9.51
N PRO A 99 -19.29 -0.37 10.31
CA PRO A 99 -20.45 -0.35 11.22
C PRO A 99 -20.20 0.55 12.44
N SER A 100 -21.22 1.30 12.84
CA SER A 100 -21.15 2.10 14.07
C SER A 100 -21.29 1.19 15.27
N SER A 101 -20.21 0.95 16.00
CA SER A 101 -20.30 0.20 17.26
C SER A 101 -21.14 1.01 18.25
N GLY A 102 -22.20 0.41 18.78
CA GLY A 102 -23.20 1.07 19.62
C GLY A 102 -22.72 1.50 21.02
N SER A 103 -21.41 1.47 21.29
CA SER A 103 -20.81 1.82 22.58
C SER A 103 -19.77 2.93 22.44
N ASP A 104 -20.05 4.08 23.07
CA ASP A 104 -19.19 5.20 23.52
C ASP A 104 -18.07 5.77 22.62
N SER A 105 -17.90 5.24 21.42
CA SER A 105 -16.88 5.67 20.48
C SER A 105 -17.47 6.77 19.61
N ASP A 106 -17.07 8.02 19.80
CA ASP A 106 -17.44 9.09 18.86
C ASP A 106 -16.77 8.84 17.50
N LEU A 107 -17.53 8.23 16.59
CA LEU A 107 -17.09 7.88 15.24
C LEU A 107 -17.29 9.03 14.24
N SER A 108 -17.91 10.15 14.65
CA SER A 108 -18.17 11.30 13.77
C SER A 108 -16.89 11.95 13.26
N LYS A 109 -15.79 11.87 14.04
CA LYS A 109 -14.45 12.33 13.67
C LYS A 109 -13.87 11.61 12.45
N TYR A 110 -14.36 10.40 12.16
CA TYR A 110 -13.94 9.58 11.04
C TYR A 110 -14.79 9.77 9.78
N LYS A 111 -15.66 10.80 9.72
CA LYS A 111 -16.48 11.12 8.55
C LYS A 111 -15.67 11.30 7.26
N LEU A 112 -16.33 11.09 6.13
CA LEU A 112 -15.78 11.27 4.78
C LEU A 112 -15.22 12.67 4.56
N ARG A 113 -14.01 12.76 3.99
CA ARG A 113 -13.30 14.01 3.69
C ARG A 113 -13.03 14.11 2.19
N ILE A 114 -12.97 15.34 1.66
CA ILE A 114 -12.56 15.59 0.27
C ILE A 114 -11.17 14.99 0.00
N GLY A 115 -10.27 15.06 1.00
CA GLY A 115 -8.95 14.43 0.94
C GLY A 115 -9.01 12.93 0.64
N ASP A 116 -10.03 12.20 1.12
CA ASP A 116 -10.16 10.76 0.87
C ASP A 116 -10.32 10.48 -0.65
N PHE A 117 -11.05 11.35 -1.37
CA PHE A 117 -11.19 11.26 -2.83
C PHE A 117 -9.92 11.64 -3.60
N VAL A 118 -9.19 12.67 -3.12
CA VAL A 118 -7.89 13.04 -3.71
C VAL A 118 -6.91 11.87 -3.59
N HIS A 119 -6.83 11.23 -2.43
CA HIS A 119 -6.01 10.04 -2.24
C HIS A 119 -6.44 8.88 -3.11
N ALA A 120 -7.75 8.59 -3.20
CA ALA A 120 -8.26 7.53 -4.05
C ALA A 120 -7.88 7.75 -5.53
N PHE A 121 -8.05 8.98 -6.02
CA PHE A 121 -7.72 9.33 -7.41
C PHE A 121 -6.23 9.12 -7.71
N PHE A 122 -5.34 9.71 -6.91
CA PHE A 122 -3.90 9.57 -7.12
C PHE A 122 -3.42 8.13 -6.88
N SER A 123 -4.02 7.37 -5.96
CA SER A 123 -3.70 5.96 -5.75
C SER A 123 -4.01 5.11 -6.98
N VAL A 124 -5.14 5.37 -7.65
CA VAL A 124 -5.49 4.70 -8.91
C VAL A 124 -4.52 5.09 -10.03
N ILE A 125 -4.15 6.38 -10.15
CA ILE A 125 -3.18 6.84 -11.16
C ILE A 125 -1.82 6.17 -10.95
N VAL A 126 -1.31 6.18 -9.72
CA VAL A 126 -0.02 5.55 -9.40
C VAL A 126 -0.07 4.05 -9.71
N PHE A 127 -1.16 3.37 -9.32
CA PHE A 127 -1.32 1.94 -9.64
C PHE A 127 -1.39 1.68 -11.15
N ALA A 128 -2.14 2.47 -11.90
CA ALA A 128 -2.24 2.33 -13.35
C ALA A 128 -0.87 2.49 -14.02
N VAL A 129 -0.07 3.44 -13.56
CA VAL A 129 1.30 3.66 -14.06
C VAL A 129 2.20 2.48 -13.70
N LEU A 130 2.12 1.95 -12.47
CA LEU A 130 2.84 0.74 -12.10
C LEU A 130 2.47 -0.45 -12.98
N SER A 131 1.17 -0.63 -13.29
CA SER A 131 0.73 -1.68 -14.24
C SER A 131 1.25 -1.45 -15.65
N LEU A 132 1.35 -0.20 -16.11
CA LEU A 132 1.90 0.17 -17.43
C LEU A 132 3.44 0.14 -17.49
N LEU A 133 4.12 0.03 -16.35
CA LEU A 133 5.57 -0.19 -16.29
C LEU A 133 5.93 -1.68 -16.21
N ASP A 134 4.97 -2.55 -15.91
CA ASP A 134 5.19 -3.99 -15.87
C ASP A 134 5.39 -4.53 -17.30
N SER A 135 6.54 -5.16 -17.52
CA SER A 135 6.92 -5.67 -18.84
C SER A 135 5.95 -6.72 -19.38
N ASN A 136 5.40 -7.58 -18.53
CA ASN A 136 4.45 -8.61 -18.95
C ASN A 136 3.12 -7.99 -19.35
N THR A 137 2.65 -6.98 -18.62
CA THR A 137 1.43 -6.22 -18.96
C THR A 137 1.61 -5.45 -20.26
N VAL A 138 2.73 -4.73 -20.43
CA VAL A 138 3.01 -3.98 -21.67
C VAL A 138 3.12 -4.93 -22.85
N GLN A 139 3.87 -6.03 -22.74
CA GLN A 139 4.02 -7.00 -23.82
C GLN A 139 2.68 -7.67 -24.18
N CYS A 140 1.81 -7.90 -23.18
CA CYS A 140 0.49 -8.49 -23.35
C CYS A 140 -0.51 -7.56 -24.07
N PHE A 141 -0.61 -6.31 -23.63
CA PHE A 141 -1.65 -5.37 -24.09
C PHE A 141 -1.15 -4.43 -25.20
N TYR A 142 0.13 -4.09 -25.17
CA TYR A 142 0.75 -3.07 -26.00
C TYR A 142 2.08 -3.58 -26.61
N PRO A 143 2.12 -4.75 -27.30
CA PRO A 143 3.37 -5.30 -27.83
C PRO A 143 4.08 -4.36 -28.82
N SER A 144 3.33 -3.45 -29.47
CA SER A 144 3.88 -2.44 -30.38
C SER A 144 4.55 -1.25 -29.67
N PHE A 145 4.45 -1.14 -28.33
CA PHE A 145 5.06 -0.06 -27.55
C PHE A 145 6.55 -0.26 -27.21
N GLU A 146 7.15 -1.43 -27.50
CA GLU A 146 8.54 -1.76 -27.11
C GLU A 146 9.61 -0.78 -27.64
N ALA A 147 9.40 -0.19 -28.83
CA ALA A 147 10.40 0.63 -29.50
C ALA A 147 10.19 2.14 -29.32
N THR A 148 8.94 2.61 -29.25
CA THR A 148 8.61 4.02 -29.47
C THR A 148 8.59 4.87 -28.20
N GLU A 149 8.47 4.29 -26.99
CA GLU A 149 8.22 5.10 -25.79
C GLU A 149 9.02 4.71 -24.54
N LYS A 150 10.23 4.16 -24.69
CA LYS A 150 11.17 3.99 -23.56
C LYS A 150 11.41 5.29 -22.79
N VAL A 151 11.41 6.42 -23.51
CA VAL A 151 11.52 7.76 -22.92
C VAL A 151 10.28 8.11 -22.09
N LEU A 152 9.08 7.82 -22.59
CA LEU A 152 7.85 8.07 -21.82
C LEU A 152 7.83 7.24 -20.54
N LEU A 153 8.17 5.96 -20.61
CA LEU A 153 8.22 5.06 -19.45
C LEU A 153 9.34 5.43 -18.45
N MET A 154 10.39 6.14 -18.89
CA MET A 154 11.39 6.71 -17.99
C MET A 154 10.93 7.99 -17.29
N VAL A 155 10.16 8.84 -17.96
CA VAL A 155 9.74 10.16 -17.45
C VAL A 155 8.44 10.09 -16.64
N LEU A 156 7.53 9.20 -17.02
CA LEU A 156 6.21 9.09 -16.40
C LEU A 156 6.26 8.77 -14.89
N PRO A 157 7.09 7.82 -14.39
CA PRO A 157 7.11 7.47 -12.98
C PRO A 157 7.64 8.59 -12.07
N PRO A 158 8.75 9.28 -12.40
CA PRO A 158 9.21 10.44 -11.63
C PRO A 158 8.19 11.58 -11.59
N VAL A 159 7.58 11.92 -12.72
CA VAL A 159 6.60 13.02 -12.79
C VAL A 159 5.38 12.70 -11.94
N ILE A 160 4.81 11.50 -12.10
CA ILE A 160 3.63 11.12 -11.34
C ILE A 160 3.95 10.98 -9.86
N GLY A 161 5.10 10.40 -9.50
CA GLY A 161 5.56 10.32 -8.12
C GLY A 161 5.71 11.70 -7.47
N ALA A 162 6.27 12.67 -8.19
CA ALA A 162 6.40 14.04 -7.71
C ALA A 162 5.03 14.72 -7.51
N VAL A 163 4.14 14.63 -8.51
CA VAL A 163 2.79 15.23 -8.43
C VAL A 163 1.95 14.58 -7.34
N SER A 164 1.96 13.24 -7.24
CA SER A 164 1.24 12.52 -6.18
C SER A 164 1.83 12.82 -4.80
N GLY A 165 3.15 12.94 -4.68
CA GLY A 165 3.82 13.30 -3.43
C GLY A 165 3.42 14.69 -2.95
N LEU A 166 3.38 15.67 -3.85
CA LEU A 166 2.89 17.02 -3.54
C LEU A 166 1.40 17.01 -3.15
N ALA A 167 0.57 16.25 -3.86
CA ALA A 167 -0.85 16.12 -3.53
C ALA A 167 -1.04 15.52 -2.13
N PHE A 168 -0.31 14.48 -1.76
CA PHE A 168 -0.38 13.85 -0.44
C PHE A 168 0.24 14.71 0.67
N MET A 169 1.16 15.61 0.32
CA MET A 169 1.66 16.61 1.27
C MET A 169 0.61 17.70 1.56
N VAL A 170 -0.09 18.18 0.53
CA VAL A 170 -1.13 19.21 0.66
C VAL A 170 -2.38 18.66 1.33
N PHE A 171 -2.75 17.41 1.00
CA PHE A 171 -3.85 16.69 1.61
C PHE A 171 -3.27 15.50 2.38
N PRO A 172 -2.88 15.65 3.67
CA PRO A 172 -2.34 14.53 4.42
C PRO A 172 -3.41 13.49 4.75
N ASN A 173 -3.06 12.20 4.60
CA ASN A 173 -3.92 11.10 5.03
C ASN A 173 -3.70 10.79 6.52
N THR A 174 -4.74 10.91 7.34
CA THR A 174 -4.70 10.57 8.77
C THR A 174 -5.42 9.26 9.10
N ARG A 175 -5.78 8.47 8.07
CA ARG A 175 -6.50 7.20 8.19
C ARG A 175 -5.53 6.07 8.54
N HIS A 176 -5.97 5.17 9.40
CA HIS A 176 -5.25 3.97 9.79
C HIS A 176 -5.92 2.76 9.11
N GLY A 177 -5.64 2.59 7.81
CA GLY A 177 -6.17 1.47 7.04
C GLY A 177 -5.61 0.11 7.47
N ILE A 178 -6.05 -0.95 6.78
CA ILE A 178 -5.51 -2.31 6.95
C ILE A 178 -4.00 -2.29 6.66
N GLY A 179 -3.19 -2.62 7.67
CA GLY A 179 -1.72 -2.64 7.57
C GLY A 179 -1.00 -1.65 8.50
N TYR A 180 -1.71 -0.67 9.07
CA TYR A 180 -1.10 0.22 10.06
C TYR A 180 -0.69 -0.57 11.32
N PRO A 181 0.51 -0.35 11.87
CA PRO A 181 0.89 -0.94 13.14
C PRO A 181 -0.05 -0.42 14.23
N SER A 182 -0.64 -1.33 15.00
CA SER A 182 -1.22 -0.95 16.28
C SER A 182 -0.11 -0.30 17.11
N SER A 183 -0.31 0.94 17.54
CA SER A 183 0.50 1.51 18.61
C SER A 183 0.24 0.66 19.85
N THR A 184 1.05 -0.38 20.03
CA THR A 184 1.18 -1.06 21.31
C THR A 184 1.62 0.03 22.27
N ASP A 185 0.75 0.38 23.20
CA ASP A 185 1.09 1.26 24.30
C ASP A 185 2.39 0.73 24.90
N SER A 186 3.45 1.52 24.73
CA SER A 186 4.68 1.31 25.46
C SER A 186 4.32 1.59 26.91
N SER A 187 4.02 0.54 27.65
CA SER A 187 3.87 0.58 29.09
C SER A 187 4.65 -0.61 29.62
N ASP A 188 5.80 -0.22 30.17
CA ASP A 188 6.81 -0.94 30.96
C ASP A 188 7.81 -1.87 30.24
#